data_AF-A0A419J370-F1
#
_entry.id   AF-A0A419J370-F1
#
_cell.length_a   1.000
_cell.length_b   1.000
_cell.length_c   1.000
_cell.angle_alpha   90.00
_cell.angle_beta   90.00
_cell.angle_gamma   90.00
#
_symmetry.space_group_name_H-M   'P 1'
#
loop_
_entity.id
_entity.type
_entity.pdbx_description
1 polymer ?
#
loop_
_entity_poly.entity_id
_entity_poly.type
_entity_poly.pdbx_seq_one_letter_code
_entity_poly.pdbx_strand_id
1 'polypeptide(L)'
;MVLNLNWNYHSHTLYTDGSHTVEEIASYCDGHGIKEIAITEHVKRELSYDFDALLSDIKHANSKFKVNIITGLEAKILPDGTLDCTEEIKSKVDIVIGSVHSLNGMDQYGAYEKLARSDCMIIGHPQLCSDKIIASMVSTGKIVELSARYDQQDDMIMAFKEAGLLFSIGLDSHKLSELDDFDRVKEMIQNFGLQDRLWKFTKNS
;
A
#
# COMPACT_ATOMS: atom_id res chain seq x y z
N MET A 1 -4.60 -9.36 23.95
CA MET A 1 -4.19 -10.40 22.99
C MET A 1 -3.05 -9.81 22.18
N VAL A 2 -1.88 -10.46 22.09
CA VAL A 2 -0.77 -9.92 21.29
C VAL A 2 -1.16 -10.03 19.81
N LEU A 3 -1.28 -8.88 19.13
CA LEU A 3 -1.50 -8.84 17.68
C LEU A 3 -0.26 -9.37 16.97
N ASN A 4 -0.38 -10.57 16.38
CA ASN A 4 0.69 -11.18 15.61
C ASN A 4 0.58 -10.76 14.13
N LEU A 5 1.07 -9.56 13.84
CA LEU A 5 1.18 -9.06 12.47
C LEU A 5 2.38 -9.73 11.77
N ASN A 6 2.14 -10.23 10.57
CA ASN A 6 3.16 -10.90 9.74
C ASN A 6 2.96 -10.60 8.25
N TRP A 7 2.30 -9.49 7.93
CA TRP A 7 2.14 -9.03 6.57
C TRP A 7 2.27 -7.51 6.45
N ASN A 8 2.81 -7.07 5.32
CA ASN A 8 2.98 -5.66 4.96
C ASN A 8 2.71 -5.48 3.46
N TYR A 9 1.81 -4.59 3.07
CA TYR A 9 1.48 -4.39 1.65
C TYR A 9 2.04 -3.10 1.06
N HIS A 10 3.02 -2.47 1.70
CA HIS A 10 3.71 -1.31 1.14
C HIS A 10 5.22 -1.41 1.42
N SER A 11 6.01 -1.67 0.38
CA SER A 11 7.46 -1.82 0.44
C SER A 11 8.11 -1.53 -0.91
N HIS A 12 9.35 -1.01 -0.88
CA HIS A 12 10.11 -0.60 -2.04
C HIS A 12 11.50 -1.25 -2.06
N THR A 13 12.06 -1.39 -3.25
CA THR A 13 13.32 -2.08 -3.57
C THR A 13 14.28 -1.13 -4.29
N LEU A 14 15.45 -1.64 -4.65
CA LEU A 14 16.44 -0.93 -5.49
C LEU A 14 15.95 -0.52 -6.89
N TYR A 15 14.77 -0.99 -7.33
CA TYR A 15 14.20 -0.59 -8.62
C TYR A 15 13.78 0.89 -8.63
N THR A 16 13.41 1.45 -7.47
CA THR A 16 13.11 2.88 -7.33
C THR A 16 13.94 3.52 -6.21
N ASP A 17 13.40 3.63 -5.00
CA ASP A 17 14.00 4.37 -3.88
C ASP A 17 14.24 3.53 -2.61
N GLY A 18 13.96 2.23 -2.67
CA GLY A 18 14.41 1.27 -1.67
C GLY A 18 15.91 0.97 -1.76
N SER A 19 16.44 0.28 -0.74
CA SER A 19 17.87 0.02 -0.56
C SER A 19 18.29 -1.43 -0.76
N HIS A 20 17.34 -2.32 -1.07
CA HIS A 20 17.60 -3.76 -1.18
C HIS A 20 16.94 -4.41 -2.39
N THR A 21 17.54 -5.50 -2.86
CA THR A 21 16.97 -6.36 -3.89
C THR A 21 15.75 -7.11 -3.37
N VAL A 22 14.90 -7.59 -4.28
CA VAL A 22 13.77 -8.47 -3.96
C VAL A 22 14.24 -9.72 -3.18
N GLU A 23 15.38 -10.29 -3.55
CA GLU A 23 15.94 -11.48 -2.89
C GLU A 23 16.39 -11.20 -1.45
N GLU A 24 17.04 -10.07 -1.19
CA GLU A 24 17.44 -9.67 0.17
C GLU A 24 16.22 -9.43 1.07
N ILE A 25 15.19 -8.78 0.54
CA ILE A 25 13.91 -8.60 1.22
C ILE A 25 13.28 -9.95 1.53
N ALA A 26 13.21 -10.85 0.56
CA ALA A 26 12.61 -12.18 0.72
C ALA A 26 13.32 -13.01 1.81
N SER A 27 14.65 -13.01 1.77
CA SER A 27 15.50 -13.67 2.75
C SER A 27 15.30 -13.10 4.16
N TYR A 28 15.20 -11.77 4.28
CA TYR A 28 14.93 -11.11 5.54
C TYR A 28 13.57 -11.51 6.12
N CYS A 29 12.51 -11.51 5.29
CA CYS A 29 11.16 -11.90 5.72
C CYS A 29 11.12 -13.32 6.29
N ASP A 30 11.76 -14.29 5.62
CA ASP A 30 11.86 -15.68 6.10
C ASP A 30 12.55 -15.77 7.47
N GLY A 31 13.57 -14.94 7.71
CA GLY A 31 14.31 -14.87 8.97
C GLY A 31 13.54 -14.19 10.12
N HIS A 32 12.58 -13.32 9.81
CA HIS A 32 11.86 -12.48 10.79
C HIS A 32 10.39 -12.86 10.97
N GLY A 33 9.94 -13.95 10.33
CA GLY A 33 8.59 -14.48 10.49
C GLY A 33 7.51 -13.67 9.77
N ILE A 34 7.90 -12.80 8.84
CA ILE A 34 6.97 -12.14 7.91
C ILE A 34 6.55 -13.18 6.88
N LYS A 35 5.25 -13.43 6.77
CA LYS A 35 4.69 -14.49 5.92
C LYS A 35 4.30 -13.99 4.54
N GLU A 36 4.00 -12.71 4.42
CA GLU A 36 3.50 -12.13 3.19
C GLU A 36 3.89 -10.67 3.09
N ILE A 37 4.33 -10.23 1.91
CA ILE A 37 4.56 -8.81 1.63
C ILE A 37 4.01 -8.45 0.26
N ALA A 38 3.77 -7.16 0.00
CA ALA A 38 3.69 -6.64 -1.36
C ALA A 38 4.89 -5.75 -1.65
N ILE A 39 5.46 -5.91 -2.84
CA ILE A 39 6.44 -4.96 -3.38
C ILE A 39 5.66 -4.01 -4.29
N THR A 40 5.69 -2.73 -3.95
CA THR A 40 4.79 -1.69 -4.49
C THR A 40 5.58 -0.50 -5.01
N GLU A 41 6.54 -0.77 -5.89
CA GLU A 41 7.41 0.26 -6.46
C GLU A 41 6.61 1.47 -6.97
N HIS A 42 7.21 2.64 -6.83
CA HIS A 42 6.72 3.84 -7.49
C HIS A 42 6.69 3.64 -9.01
N VAL A 43 5.53 3.89 -9.62
CA VAL A 43 5.36 3.85 -11.08
C VAL A 43 4.96 5.21 -11.63
N LYS A 44 5.28 5.39 -12.91
CA LYS A 44 4.88 6.53 -13.75
C LYS A 44 4.42 5.99 -15.10
N ARG A 45 3.70 6.79 -15.91
CA ARG A 45 3.38 6.42 -17.30
C ARG A 45 4.65 6.14 -18.13
N GLU A 46 5.76 6.80 -17.80
CA GLU A 46 7.09 6.52 -18.34
C GLU A 46 8.00 6.04 -17.20
N LEU A 47 8.41 4.77 -17.25
CA LEU A 47 9.20 4.15 -16.20
C LEU A 47 10.70 4.46 -16.36
N SER A 48 11.40 4.61 -15.23
CA SER A 48 12.85 4.74 -15.18
C SER A 48 13.59 3.41 -15.04
N TYR A 49 12.85 2.30 -14.94
CA TYR A 49 13.37 0.95 -14.71
C TYR A 49 12.57 -0.08 -15.52
N ASP A 50 13.12 -1.29 -15.63
CA ASP A 50 12.46 -2.42 -16.28
C ASP A 50 11.46 -3.08 -15.31
N PHE A 51 10.17 -2.85 -15.55
CA PHE A 51 9.11 -3.43 -14.73
C PHE A 51 8.99 -4.95 -14.88
N ASP A 52 9.28 -5.50 -16.07
CA ASP A 52 9.20 -6.94 -16.29
C ASP A 52 10.37 -7.65 -15.60
N ALA A 53 11.52 -6.99 -15.46
CA ALA A 53 12.62 -7.47 -14.62
C ALA A 53 12.22 -7.56 -13.14
N LEU A 54 11.56 -6.53 -12.59
CA LEU A 54 11.02 -6.57 -11.22
C LEU A 54 10.08 -7.77 -11.01
N LEU A 55 9.14 -7.99 -11.94
CA LEU A 55 8.21 -9.12 -11.85
C LEU A 55 8.93 -10.47 -11.95
N SER A 56 9.98 -10.57 -12.76
CA SER A 56 10.83 -11.75 -12.84
C SER A 56 11.55 -12.02 -11.52
N ASP A 57 12.08 -10.99 -10.87
CA ASP A 57 12.74 -11.11 -9.56
C ASP A 57 11.76 -11.52 -8.46
N ILE A 58 10.55 -10.95 -8.44
CA ILE A 58 9.47 -11.36 -7.53
C ILE A 58 9.13 -12.84 -7.75
N LYS A 59 8.97 -13.27 -9.00
CA LYS A 59 8.70 -14.66 -9.34
C LYS A 59 9.84 -15.58 -8.90
N HIS A 60 11.09 -15.16 -9.09
CA HIS A 60 12.26 -15.92 -8.66
C HIS A 60 12.30 -16.07 -7.14
N ALA A 61 12.11 -14.97 -6.40
CA ALA A 61 12.08 -14.98 -4.95
C ALA A 61 10.96 -15.87 -4.40
N ASN A 62 9.74 -15.78 -4.95
CA ASN A 62 8.62 -16.66 -4.58
C ASN A 62 8.89 -18.15 -4.83
N SER A 63 9.80 -18.50 -5.74
CA SER A 63 10.20 -19.89 -5.97
C SER A 63 11.27 -20.41 -4.99
N LYS A 64 11.95 -19.50 -4.28
CA LYS A 64 13.14 -19.79 -3.46
C LYS A 64 12.88 -19.63 -1.96
N PHE A 65 12.02 -18.69 -1.58
CA PHE A 65 11.74 -18.31 -0.19
C PHE A 65 10.33 -18.72 0.23
N LYS A 66 10.05 -18.70 1.54
CA LYS A 66 8.75 -19.10 2.09
C LYS A 66 7.76 -17.93 2.16
N VAL A 67 8.25 -16.70 2.29
CA VAL A 67 7.44 -15.49 2.23
C VAL A 67 6.69 -15.43 0.89
N ASN A 68 5.41 -15.11 0.96
CA ASN A 68 4.61 -14.83 -0.22
C ASN A 68 4.79 -13.36 -0.63
N ILE A 69 5.38 -13.10 -1.79
CA ILE A 69 5.55 -11.75 -2.33
C ILE A 69 4.48 -11.49 -3.38
N ILE A 70 3.61 -10.54 -3.07
CA ILE A 70 2.54 -10.05 -3.94
C ILE A 70 3.11 -8.98 -4.87
N THR A 71 2.75 -9.04 -6.15
CA THR A 71 3.11 -8.01 -7.12
C THR A 71 2.22 -6.79 -6.92
N GLY A 72 2.82 -5.62 -6.75
CA GLY A 72 2.06 -4.39 -6.58
C GLY A 72 2.73 -3.20 -7.24
N LEU A 73 2.08 -2.05 -7.11
CA LEU A 73 2.63 -0.76 -7.50
C LEU A 73 2.04 0.36 -6.63
N GLU A 74 2.75 1.48 -6.55
CA GLU A 74 2.24 2.73 -6.03
C GLU A 74 2.26 3.81 -7.13
N ALA A 75 1.08 4.35 -7.45
CA ALA A 75 0.93 5.38 -8.47
C ALA A 75 0.29 6.65 -7.89
N LYS A 76 0.86 7.81 -8.21
CA LYS A 76 0.26 9.09 -7.83
C LYS A 76 -1.02 9.38 -8.63
N ILE A 77 -1.95 10.09 -8.04
CA ILE A 77 -3.12 10.66 -8.73
C ILE A 77 -2.74 11.85 -9.60
N LEU A 78 -3.26 11.92 -10.83
CA LEU A 78 -3.06 13.03 -11.77
C LEU A 78 -4.23 14.03 -11.75
N PRO A 79 -4.04 15.27 -12.25
CA PRO A 79 -5.11 16.27 -12.33
C PRO A 79 -6.35 15.84 -13.10
N ASP A 80 -6.21 14.94 -14.07
CA ASP A 80 -7.31 14.36 -14.86
C ASP A 80 -8.08 13.25 -14.11
N GLY A 81 -7.62 12.87 -12.91
CA GLY A 81 -8.22 11.83 -12.07
C GLY A 81 -7.75 10.41 -12.37
N THR A 82 -6.83 10.23 -13.31
CA THR A 82 -6.19 8.94 -13.58
C THR A 82 -4.94 8.75 -12.72
N LEU A 83 -4.50 7.52 -12.53
CA LEU A 83 -3.20 7.22 -11.92
C LEU A 83 -2.08 7.49 -12.93
N ASP A 84 -0.90 7.93 -12.47
CA ASP A 84 0.30 8.05 -13.30
C ASP A 84 0.89 6.65 -13.60
N CYS A 85 0.13 5.82 -14.31
CA CYS A 85 0.50 4.47 -14.67
C CYS A 85 -0.26 4.07 -15.94
N THR A 86 0.29 3.15 -16.73
CA THR A 86 -0.40 2.62 -17.92
C THR A 86 -1.30 1.43 -17.54
N GLU A 87 -2.33 1.16 -18.34
CA GLU A 87 -3.16 -0.05 -18.17
C GLU A 87 -2.32 -1.34 -18.28
N GLU A 88 -1.29 -1.33 -19.13
CA GLU A 88 -0.39 -2.47 -19.29
C GLU A 88 0.31 -2.81 -17.97
N ILE A 89 0.89 -1.83 -17.28
CA ILE A 89 1.57 -2.04 -15.99
C ILE A 89 0.55 -2.51 -14.94
N LYS A 90 -0.61 -1.84 -14.84
CA LYS A 90 -1.66 -2.22 -13.87
C LYS A 90 -2.16 -3.64 -14.09
N SER A 91 -2.26 -4.11 -15.33
CA SER A 91 -2.71 -5.47 -15.64
C SER A 91 -1.74 -6.59 -15.22
N LYS A 92 -0.50 -6.24 -14.86
CA LYS A 92 0.55 -7.19 -14.45
C LYS A 92 0.67 -7.37 -12.94
N VAL A 93 -0.03 -6.56 -12.13
CA VAL A 93 0.07 -6.56 -10.67
C VAL A 93 -1.20 -7.04 -9.99
N ASP A 94 -1.05 -7.58 -8.78
CA ASP A 94 -2.14 -8.02 -7.92
C ASP A 94 -2.73 -6.86 -7.08
N ILE A 95 -1.90 -5.87 -6.68
CA ILE A 95 -2.30 -4.72 -5.85
C ILE A 95 -1.93 -3.40 -6.52
N VAL A 96 -2.87 -2.43 -6.49
CA VAL A 96 -2.64 -1.04 -6.94
C VAL A 96 -2.87 -0.10 -5.77
N ILE A 97 -1.81 0.53 -5.28
CA ILE A 97 -1.88 1.64 -4.32
C ILE A 97 -1.92 2.94 -5.11
N GLY A 98 -2.90 3.79 -4.79
CA GLY A 98 -2.95 5.16 -5.29
C GLY A 98 -2.64 6.16 -4.18
N SER A 99 -1.82 7.17 -4.45
CA SER A 99 -1.39 8.13 -3.42
C SER A 99 -1.37 9.59 -3.89
N VAL A 100 -1.25 10.52 -2.94
CA VAL A 100 -1.14 11.97 -3.16
C VAL A 100 0.25 12.44 -2.72
N HIS A 101 1.28 12.26 -3.55
CA HIS A 101 2.64 12.76 -3.26
C HIS A 101 2.85 14.22 -3.64
N SER A 102 2.19 14.69 -4.69
CA SER A 102 2.24 16.07 -5.13
C SER A 102 0.88 16.52 -5.66
N LEU A 103 0.52 17.77 -5.37
CA LEU A 103 -0.77 18.30 -5.76
C LEU A 103 -0.86 18.63 -7.26
N ASN A 104 0.26 18.90 -7.93
CA ASN A 104 0.31 19.22 -9.36
C ASN A 104 -0.72 20.29 -9.79
N GLY A 105 -0.94 21.30 -8.93
CA GLY A 105 -1.92 22.37 -9.15
C GLY A 105 -3.35 22.07 -8.69
N MET A 106 -3.63 20.88 -8.14
CA MET A 106 -4.88 20.57 -7.46
C MET A 106 -4.91 21.15 -6.04
N ASP A 107 -6.11 21.37 -5.50
CA ASP A 107 -6.26 21.46 -4.05
C ASP A 107 -6.23 20.05 -3.43
N GLN A 108 -5.88 19.96 -2.15
CA GLN A 108 -5.69 18.68 -1.47
C GLN A 108 -6.99 17.86 -1.41
N TYR A 109 -8.15 18.49 -1.12
CA TYR A 109 -9.44 17.80 -1.12
C TYR A 109 -9.79 17.27 -2.51
N GLY A 110 -9.60 18.09 -3.55
CA GLY A 110 -9.82 17.72 -4.94
C GLY A 110 -8.90 16.59 -5.44
N ALA A 111 -7.71 16.44 -4.88
CA ALA A 111 -6.83 15.30 -5.18
C ALA A 111 -7.37 14.00 -4.55
N TYR A 112 -7.75 14.04 -3.27
CA TYR A 112 -8.32 12.87 -2.59
C TYR A 112 -9.71 12.46 -3.12
N GLU A 113 -10.56 13.42 -3.52
CA GLU A 113 -11.83 13.10 -4.19
C GLU A 113 -11.64 12.35 -5.51
N LYS A 114 -10.61 12.73 -6.29
CA LYS A 114 -10.27 12.02 -7.53
C LYS A 114 -9.69 10.65 -7.22
N LEU A 115 -8.76 10.57 -6.27
CA LEU A 115 -8.15 9.32 -5.86
C LEU A 115 -9.18 8.31 -5.32
N ALA A 116 -10.16 8.77 -4.53
CA ALA A 116 -11.27 7.95 -4.06
C ALA A 116 -12.16 7.41 -5.19
N ARG A 117 -12.08 7.96 -6.40
CA ARG A 117 -12.83 7.53 -7.59
C ARG A 117 -11.96 6.88 -8.66
N SER A 118 -10.64 6.86 -8.48
CA SER A 118 -9.74 6.23 -9.43
C SER A 118 -9.89 4.72 -9.38
N ASP A 119 -9.13 4.01 -10.19
CA ASP A 119 -9.11 2.55 -10.24
C ASP A 119 -8.08 1.91 -9.29
N CYS A 120 -7.50 2.66 -8.37
CA CYS A 120 -6.69 2.07 -7.31
C CYS A 120 -7.53 1.17 -6.38
N MET A 121 -6.89 0.16 -5.80
CA MET A 121 -7.51 -0.70 -4.79
C MET A 121 -7.39 -0.09 -3.39
N ILE A 122 -6.19 0.42 -3.08
CA ILE A 122 -5.81 0.94 -1.77
C ILE A 122 -5.48 2.43 -1.92
N ILE A 123 -6.02 3.23 -1.01
CA ILE A 123 -5.63 4.63 -0.82
C ILE A 123 -4.39 4.62 0.09
N GLY A 124 -3.22 4.92 -0.47
CA GLY A 124 -1.94 4.97 0.24
C GLY A 124 -1.87 6.18 1.18
N HIS A 125 -1.36 5.94 2.39
CA HIS A 125 -1.08 6.90 3.47
C HIS A 125 -1.95 8.16 3.45
N PRO A 126 -3.29 8.04 3.52
CA PRO A 126 -4.16 9.22 3.46
C PRO A 126 -3.87 10.15 4.62
N GLN A 127 -3.67 11.43 4.31
CA GLN A 127 -3.38 12.51 5.28
C GLN A 127 -4.53 13.52 5.42
N LEU A 128 -5.59 13.36 4.63
CA LEU A 128 -6.73 14.25 4.60
C LEU A 128 -7.98 13.47 4.24
N CYS A 129 -9.10 13.77 4.90
CA CYS A 129 -10.39 13.29 4.47
C CYS A 129 -11.53 14.26 4.82
N SER A 130 -12.68 14.03 4.19
CA SER A 130 -13.98 14.64 4.50
C SER A 130 -15.07 13.59 4.28
N ASP A 131 -16.27 13.81 4.85
CA ASP A 131 -17.42 12.91 4.67
C ASP A 131 -17.70 12.58 3.20
N LYS A 132 -17.50 13.54 2.30
CA LYS A 132 -17.69 13.35 0.85
C LYS A 132 -16.63 12.43 0.24
N ILE A 133 -15.38 12.55 0.69
CA ILE A 133 -14.28 11.67 0.26
C ILE A 133 -14.52 10.26 0.80
N ILE A 134 -14.87 10.13 2.09
CA ILE A 134 -15.18 8.84 2.73
C ILE A 134 -16.34 8.15 2.01
N ALA A 135 -17.43 8.87 1.74
CA ALA A 135 -18.56 8.32 0.99
C ALA A 135 -18.14 7.83 -0.41
N SER A 136 -17.22 8.54 -1.08
CA SER A 136 -16.66 8.11 -2.36
C SER A 136 -15.82 6.83 -2.22
N MET A 137 -14.97 6.75 -1.20
CA MET A 137 -14.17 5.55 -0.89
C MET A 137 -15.07 4.33 -0.62
N VAL A 138 -16.12 4.49 0.19
CA VAL A 138 -17.08 3.41 0.48
C VAL A 138 -17.80 2.97 -0.80
N SER A 139 -18.36 3.91 -1.57
CA SER A 139 -19.13 3.58 -2.78
C SER A 139 -18.31 2.91 -3.89
N THR A 140 -17.00 3.09 -3.88
CA THR A 140 -16.06 2.50 -4.85
C THR A 140 -15.25 1.33 -4.28
N GLY A 141 -15.58 0.89 -3.06
CA GLY A 141 -14.97 -0.28 -2.43
C GLY A 141 -13.49 -0.11 -2.10
N LYS A 142 -13.02 1.11 -1.80
CA LYS A 142 -11.62 1.34 -1.45
C LYS A 142 -11.25 0.70 -0.12
N ILE A 143 -10.01 0.28 -0.06
CA ILE A 143 -9.30 0.00 1.19
C ILE A 143 -8.44 1.23 1.51
N VAL A 144 -8.28 1.54 2.79
CA VAL A 144 -7.39 2.63 3.22
C VAL A 144 -6.15 2.05 3.87
N GLU A 145 -4.99 2.65 3.61
CA GLU A 145 -3.77 2.26 4.31
C GLU A 145 -3.77 2.78 5.75
N LEU A 146 -3.44 1.89 6.68
CA LEU A 146 -3.00 2.19 8.03
C LEU A 146 -1.47 2.22 8.03
N SER A 147 -0.90 3.43 8.03
CA SER A 147 0.51 3.64 7.76
C SER A 147 1.36 3.58 9.04
N ALA A 148 2.47 2.86 9.02
CA ALA A 148 3.47 2.94 10.09
C ALA A 148 4.34 4.20 9.98
N ARG A 149 4.51 4.73 8.76
CA ARG A 149 5.44 5.84 8.47
C ARG A 149 4.79 7.21 8.65
N TYR A 150 3.57 7.38 8.14
CA TYR A 150 2.91 8.68 8.09
C TYR A 150 1.94 8.89 9.26
N ASP A 151 1.86 10.12 9.75
CA ASP A 151 0.91 10.47 10.80
C ASP A 151 -0.50 10.69 10.26
N GLN A 152 -1.40 9.87 10.74
CA GLN A 152 -2.81 9.86 10.38
C GLN A 152 -3.60 10.31 11.59
N GLN A 153 -4.39 11.37 11.42
CA GLN A 153 -5.16 11.95 12.51
C GLN A 153 -6.17 10.94 13.08
N ASP A 154 -6.27 10.86 14.40
CA ASP A 154 -7.17 9.96 15.13
C ASP A 154 -8.63 10.05 14.63
N ASP A 155 -9.14 11.28 14.48
CA ASP A 155 -10.52 11.53 14.00
C ASP A 155 -10.75 10.97 12.59
N MET A 156 -9.72 10.99 11.73
CA MET A 156 -9.80 10.44 10.38
C MET A 156 -9.83 8.91 10.42
N ILE A 157 -9.01 8.27 11.26
CA ILE A 157 -9.02 6.80 11.43
C ILE A 157 -10.38 6.35 11.98
N MET A 158 -10.91 7.07 12.97
CA MET A 158 -12.24 6.81 13.52
C MET A 158 -13.34 6.98 12.47
N ALA A 159 -13.30 8.04 11.67
CA ALA A 159 -14.26 8.26 10.60
C ALA A 159 -14.22 7.13 9.54
N PHE A 160 -13.03 6.65 9.16
CA PHE A 160 -12.90 5.49 8.27
C PHE A 160 -13.50 4.22 8.86
N LYS A 161 -13.22 3.96 10.15
CA LYS A 161 -13.77 2.82 10.88
C LYS A 161 -15.30 2.87 10.93
N GLU A 162 -15.87 4.01 11.30
CA GLU A 162 -17.32 4.21 11.42
C GLU A 162 -18.03 4.08 10.08
N ALA A 163 -17.39 4.51 8.99
CA ALA A 163 -17.89 4.34 7.63
C ALA A 163 -17.79 2.89 7.12
N GLY A 164 -17.14 2.00 7.86
CA GLY A 164 -17.02 0.58 7.52
C GLY A 164 -15.91 0.26 6.50
N LEU A 165 -14.96 1.17 6.29
CA LEU A 165 -13.80 0.90 5.44
C LEU A 165 -12.88 -0.15 6.09
N LEU A 166 -12.19 -0.91 5.24
CA LEU A 166 -11.16 -1.84 5.67
C LEU A 166 -9.77 -1.19 5.60
N PHE A 167 -8.85 -1.68 6.42
CA PHE A 167 -7.50 -1.15 6.58
C PHE A 167 -6.45 -2.11 6.04
N SER A 168 -5.68 -1.69 5.04
CA SER A 168 -4.45 -2.36 4.62
C SER A 168 -3.30 -1.94 5.54
N ILE A 169 -2.43 -2.86 5.94
CA ILE A 169 -1.22 -2.52 6.70
C ILE A 169 -0.12 -2.15 5.72
N GLY A 170 0.40 -0.93 5.83
CA GLY A 170 1.52 -0.45 5.01
C GLY A 170 2.61 0.14 5.89
N LEU A 171 3.81 -0.44 5.81
CA LEU A 171 4.97 0.08 6.54
C LEU A 171 5.77 1.09 5.71
N ASP A 172 5.56 1.09 4.39
CA ASP A 172 6.30 1.92 3.44
C ASP A 172 7.83 1.74 3.59
N SER A 173 8.24 0.48 3.69
CA SER A 173 9.60 0.08 4.00
C SER A 173 10.53 0.32 2.81
N HIS A 174 11.64 1.02 3.03
CA HIS A 174 12.70 1.27 2.05
C HIS A 174 14.01 0.57 2.42
N LYS A 175 14.11 0.06 3.66
CA LYS A 175 15.24 -0.77 4.14
C LYS A 175 14.73 -1.97 4.94
N LEU A 176 15.58 -2.99 5.09
CA LEU A 176 15.20 -4.24 5.75
C LEU A 176 14.63 -4.05 7.16
N SER A 177 15.24 -3.18 7.96
CA SER A 177 14.83 -2.92 9.35
C SER A 177 13.44 -2.27 9.51
N GLU A 178 12.80 -1.89 8.41
CA GLU A 178 11.45 -1.30 8.40
C GLU A 178 10.39 -2.33 7.99
N LEU A 179 10.76 -3.54 7.58
CA LEU A 179 9.84 -4.57 7.07
C LEU A 179 9.02 -5.24 8.19
N ASP A 180 9.49 -5.18 9.44
CA ASP A 180 8.82 -5.72 10.62
C ASP A 180 8.57 -4.68 11.73
N ASP A 181 8.74 -3.39 11.44
CA ASP A 181 8.44 -2.29 12.37
C ASP A 181 6.92 -2.04 12.47
N PHE A 182 6.24 -2.98 13.09
CA PHE A 182 4.79 -2.98 13.24
C PHE A 182 4.30 -2.19 14.45
N ASP A 183 5.18 -1.59 15.25
CA ASP A 183 4.84 -1.12 16.59
C ASP A 183 3.78 -0.01 16.57
N ARG A 184 3.95 0.98 15.69
CA ARG A 184 2.97 2.05 15.50
C ARG A 184 1.62 1.50 15.03
N VAL A 185 1.61 0.62 14.04
CA VAL A 185 0.37 0.04 13.51
C VAL A 185 -0.33 -0.82 14.58
N LYS A 186 0.42 -1.59 15.38
CA LYS A 186 -0.15 -2.35 16.52
C LYS A 186 -0.81 -1.44 17.54
N GLU A 187 -0.19 -0.30 17.85
CA GLU A 187 -0.76 0.70 18.75
C GLU A 187 -2.07 1.27 18.19
N MET A 188 -2.08 1.71 16.92
CA MET A 188 -3.29 2.24 16.27
C MET A 188 -4.42 1.19 16.25
N ILE A 189 -4.12 -0.06 15.91
CA ILE A 189 -5.12 -1.15 15.91
C ILE A 189 -5.73 -1.35 17.30
N GLN A 190 -4.92 -1.24 18.36
CA GLN A 190 -5.39 -1.38 19.73
C GLN A 190 -6.22 -0.18 20.18
N ASN A 191 -5.71 1.04 19.96
CA ASN A 191 -6.34 2.28 20.39
C ASN A 191 -7.70 2.48 19.71
N PHE A 192 -7.79 2.19 18.41
CA PHE A 192 -9.01 2.38 17.65
C PHE A 192 -9.85 1.11 17.50
N GLY A 193 -9.40 -0.04 18.03
CA GLY A 193 -10.12 -1.32 17.94
C GLY A 193 -10.44 -1.72 16.50
N LEU A 194 -9.39 -1.94 15.69
CA LEU A 194 -9.47 -2.20 14.24
C LEU A 194 -9.31 -3.67 13.87
N GLN A 195 -9.27 -4.59 14.84
CA GLN A 195 -8.90 -6.00 14.62
C GLN A 195 -9.81 -6.72 13.61
N ASP A 196 -11.10 -6.34 13.55
CA ASP A 196 -12.11 -6.89 12.65
C ASP A 196 -12.28 -6.08 11.35
N ARG A 197 -11.38 -5.12 11.10
CA ARG A 197 -11.35 -4.26 9.91
C ARG A 197 -10.04 -4.35 9.14
N LEU A 198 -9.09 -5.18 9.59
CA LEU A 198 -7.86 -5.42 8.85
C LEU A 198 -8.16 -6.17 7.55
N TRP A 199 -7.76 -5.57 6.44
CA TRP A 199 -7.79 -6.19 5.14
C TRP A 199 -6.55 -7.06 4.94
N LYS A 200 -6.77 -8.24 4.37
CA LYS A 200 -5.70 -9.13 3.92
C LYS A 200 -5.95 -9.50 2.47
N PHE A 201 -4.92 -9.41 1.64
CA PHE A 201 -5.02 -9.78 0.25
C PHE A 201 -5.41 -11.24 0.11
N THR A 202 -6.32 -11.52 -0.82
CA THR A 202 -6.69 -12.87 -1.22
C THR A 202 -6.69 -12.90 -2.74
N LYS A 203 -5.88 -13.77 -3.32
CA LYS A 203 -5.89 -13.97 -4.76
C LYS A 203 -7.18 -14.70 -5.10
N ASN A 204 -8.12 -14.01 -5.73
CA ASN A 204 -9.32 -14.66 -6.26
C ASN A 204 -8.87 -15.74 -7.26
N SER A 205 -9.34 -16.96 -7.04
CA SER A 205 -9.02 -18.16 -7.85
C SER A 205 -9.53 -18.04 -9.27
#